data_AF-A9ZNU6-F1
#
_entry.id   AF-A9ZNU6-F1
#
_cell.length_a   1.000
_cell.length_b   1.000
_cell.length_c   1.000
_cell.angle_alpha   90.00
_cell.angle_beta   90.00
_cell.angle_gamma   90.00
#
_symmetry.space_group_name_H-M   'P 1'
#
loop_
_entity.id
_entity.type
_entity.pdbx_description
1 polymer ?
#
loop_
_entity_poly.entity_id
_entity_poly.type
_entity_poly.pdbx_seq_one_letter_code
_entity_poly.pdbx_strand_id
1 'polypeptide(L)'
;MSVWLPPCPVSPTTPSPHFALATCTSDPEAQPSGGRRVPFGWTAAPVPVAGERPPVRLAWSSGTRAPAAVLRFTVACDDREEKRVTVRTAVTGTELGTVDVRFADPHQRFGLYLESSKAEVAVREGVALEVTRGTSPLWIFIGPDSPVSHRPCLLPAAEGDPTAELFTRLASLDSIQPFGWMEGCVLDALSEMERSFPQQADRIGIALTAHLGRYISDGDIHYEDPRSKPVVNRYYGIEATLPVVAIADRDHDHPAVRRAVEDWRARADDEGCVRDAPTTAEGCYTVAYPMAFVARRWKSPELAALARAQLLTRRERLFSGGALHLRLLPDSTRIYRDWARAYAWYLLGLVRTARVLDGHEETEDLWREAREVAAMLLDLQTPDGLWFCFVNEPSSGVETSGSAGIAAALALGCETGRFGDEIGQAARRAWGGLVNRLTPDGWLSGSSQANKGGEAFQRSGGTACISGCGHGADGAARGSARTVGRPCARHGGGRLSLEFHP
;
A
#
# COMPACT_ATOMS: atom_id res chain seq x y z
N MET A 1 24.29 -13.75 -3.33
CA MET A 1 23.08 -14.61 -3.42
C MET A 1 22.19 -14.12 -4.55
N SER A 2 22.20 -14.82 -5.66
CA SER A 2 21.45 -14.50 -6.89
C SER A 2 20.06 -15.11 -6.81
N VAL A 3 19.11 -14.45 -6.15
CA VAL A 3 17.74 -14.99 -6.06
C VAL A 3 17.02 -14.68 -7.36
N TRP A 4 17.00 -15.63 -8.29
CA TRP A 4 16.09 -15.65 -9.44
C TRP A 4 14.65 -15.54 -8.91
N LEU A 5 13.91 -14.54 -9.38
CA LEU A 5 12.46 -14.57 -9.28
C LEU A 5 12.00 -15.83 -10.06
N PRO A 6 11.14 -16.70 -9.49
CA PRO A 6 10.78 -17.94 -10.16
C PRO A 6 10.11 -17.66 -11.51
N PRO A 7 10.29 -18.54 -12.52
CA PRO A 7 9.51 -18.47 -13.75
C PRO A 7 8.03 -18.67 -13.41
N CYS A 8 7.19 -17.70 -13.76
CA CYS A 8 5.77 -17.69 -13.45
C CYS A 8 4.92 -17.99 -14.70
N PRO A 9 3.77 -18.66 -14.57
CA PRO A 9 2.96 -19.09 -15.70
C PRO A 9 2.32 -17.90 -16.44
N VAL A 10 2.23 -18.06 -17.75
CA VAL A 10 1.66 -17.10 -18.71
C VAL A 10 0.13 -17.22 -18.69
N SER A 11 -0.54 -16.54 -17.77
CA SER A 11 -1.93 -16.06 -17.93
C SER A 11 -2.40 -15.30 -16.68
N PRO A 12 -3.04 -14.12 -16.81
CA PRO A 12 -3.63 -13.40 -15.68
C PRO A 12 -4.91 -14.05 -15.09
N THR A 13 -5.37 -15.19 -15.62
CA THR A 13 -6.68 -15.76 -15.27
C THR A 13 -6.64 -17.13 -14.59
N THR A 14 -5.49 -17.80 -14.51
CA THR A 14 -5.42 -19.09 -13.82
C THR A 14 -5.26 -18.83 -12.31
N PRO A 15 -6.22 -19.26 -11.47
CA PRO A 15 -6.03 -19.15 -10.02
C PRO A 15 -4.74 -19.85 -9.64
N SER A 16 -3.95 -19.24 -8.76
CA SER A 16 -2.90 -20.01 -8.08
C SER A 16 -3.59 -21.22 -7.42
N PRO A 17 -2.99 -22.43 -7.45
CA PRO A 17 -3.59 -23.64 -6.89
C PRO A 17 -4.00 -23.51 -5.41
N HIS A 18 -3.59 -22.42 -4.76
CA HIS A 18 -3.91 -22.07 -3.38
C HIS A 18 -5.28 -21.41 -3.16
N PHE A 19 -6.01 -20.96 -4.19
CA PHE A 19 -7.32 -20.30 -3.99
C PHE A 19 -8.49 -21.25 -4.23
N ALA A 20 -9.17 -21.68 -3.16
CA ALA A 20 -10.50 -22.28 -3.27
C ALA A 20 -11.55 -21.17 -3.35
N LEU A 21 -11.82 -20.71 -4.56
CA LEU A 21 -12.76 -19.61 -4.84
C LEU A 21 -14.18 -20.01 -4.47
N ALA A 22 -14.89 -19.07 -3.82
CA ALA A 22 -16.30 -19.23 -3.52
C ALA A 22 -17.16 -18.67 -4.66
N THR A 23 -18.31 -19.31 -4.88
CA THR A 23 -19.41 -18.77 -5.68
C THR A 23 -20.37 -18.05 -4.74
N CYS A 24 -20.66 -16.78 -5.00
CA CYS A 24 -21.75 -16.08 -4.31
C CYS A 24 -23.08 -16.56 -4.89
N THR A 25 -23.98 -17.06 -4.05
CA THR A 25 -25.32 -17.51 -4.45
C THR A 25 -26.41 -16.49 -4.16
N SER A 26 -26.06 -15.37 -3.53
CA SER A 26 -26.96 -14.23 -3.34
C SER A 26 -26.92 -13.33 -4.57
N ASP A 27 -28.04 -12.70 -4.91
CA ASP A 27 -28.12 -11.75 -6.03
C ASP A 27 -27.23 -10.53 -5.75
N PRO A 28 -26.36 -10.12 -6.70
CA PRO A 28 -25.59 -8.90 -6.56
C PRO A 28 -26.52 -7.67 -6.60
N GLU A 29 -26.20 -6.65 -5.80
CA GLU A 29 -26.82 -5.34 -5.98
C GLU A 29 -25.99 -4.50 -6.95
N ALA A 30 -26.69 -3.71 -7.79
CA ALA A 30 -26.06 -3.00 -8.88
C ALA A 30 -25.11 -1.88 -8.41
N GLN A 31 -25.45 -1.12 -7.35
CA GLN A 31 -24.64 0.00 -6.86
C GLN A 31 -24.89 0.32 -5.37
N PRO A 32 -23.88 0.80 -4.63
CA PRO A 32 -24.05 1.33 -3.29
C PRO A 32 -24.86 2.64 -3.27
N SER A 33 -25.54 2.90 -2.15
CA SER A 33 -26.32 4.13 -1.96
C SER A 33 -25.46 5.39 -1.83
N GLY A 34 -26.08 6.57 -2.04
CA GLY A 34 -25.47 7.87 -1.76
C GLY A 34 -24.53 8.39 -2.86
N GLY A 35 -24.71 7.95 -4.11
CA GLY A 35 -23.85 8.31 -5.24
C GLY A 35 -22.45 7.69 -5.16
N ARG A 36 -22.29 6.66 -4.32
CA ARG A 36 -21.07 5.86 -4.25
C ARG A 36 -21.05 4.84 -5.38
N ARG A 37 -19.86 4.43 -5.79
CA ARG A 37 -19.63 3.48 -6.87
C ARG A 37 -18.65 2.40 -6.45
N VAL A 38 -18.90 1.16 -6.86
CA VAL A 38 -17.92 0.07 -6.78
C VAL A 38 -16.83 0.32 -7.84
N PRO A 39 -15.53 0.27 -7.47
CA PRO A 39 -14.44 0.52 -8.42
C PRO A 39 -14.56 -0.32 -9.68
N PHE A 40 -14.28 0.33 -10.82
CA PHE A 40 -14.23 -0.29 -12.15
C PHE A 40 -15.54 -0.96 -12.62
N GLY A 41 -16.65 -0.74 -11.91
CA GLY A 41 -17.92 -1.41 -12.17
C GLY A 41 -17.90 -2.90 -11.84
N TRP A 42 -16.95 -3.37 -11.01
CA TRP A 42 -16.89 -4.77 -10.62
C TRP A 42 -18.10 -5.21 -9.81
N THR A 43 -18.44 -6.48 -9.93
CA THR A 43 -19.60 -7.06 -9.24
C THR A 43 -19.29 -7.20 -7.74
N ALA A 44 -20.17 -6.61 -6.93
CA ALA A 44 -20.08 -6.63 -5.47
C ALA A 44 -21.44 -6.99 -4.84
N ALA A 45 -21.42 -7.39 -3.57
CA ALA A 45 -22.61 -7.62 -2.77
C ALA A 45 -22.54 -6.90 -1.41
N PRO A 46 -23.67 -6.38 -0.92
CA PRO A 46 -23.78 -5.83 0.42
C PRO A 46 -23.99 -6.95 1.44
N VAL A 47 -23.01 -7.19 2.31
CA VAL A 47 -23.20 -8.00 3.52
C VAL A 47 -24.13 -7.21 4.44
N PRO A 48 -25.39 -7.65 4.67
CA PRO A 48 -26.41 -6.85 5.31
C PRO A 48 -26.20 -6.75 6.82
N VAL A 49 -26.79 -5.73 7.46
CA VAL A 49 -26.96 -5.73 8.91
C VAL A 49 -27.93 -6.86 9.29
N ALA A 50 -27.57 -7.62 10.32
CA ALA A 50 -28.31 -8.80 10.75
C ALA A 50 -29.80 -8.47 10.98
N GLY A 51 -30.68 -9.23 10.33
CA GLY A 51 -32.13 -9.05 10.41
C GLY A 51 -32.73 -8.05 9.41
N GLU A 52 -31.94 -7.28 8.66
CA GLU A 52 -32.50 -6.37 7.65
C GLU A 52 -32.88 -7.08 6.35
N ARG A 53 -32.05 -8.03 5.89
CA ARG A 53 -32.19 -8.78 4.63
C ARG A 53 -31.52 -10.16 4.75
N PRO A 54 -31.78 -11.10 3.82
CA PRO A 54 -31.08 -12.38 3.79
C PRO A 54 -29.56 -12.20 3.69
N PRO A 55 -28.77 -13.06 4.37
CA PRO A 55 -27.31 -12.97 4.37
C PRO A 55 -26.69 -13.15 2.99
N VAL A 56 -25.47 -12.64 2.81
CA VAL A 56 -24.64 -12.99 1.65
C VAL A 56 -24.17 -14.43 1.81
N ARG A 57 -24.48 -15.29 0.84
CA ARG A 57 -24.15 -16.72 0.86
C ARG A 57 -23.02 -17.04 -0.10
N LEU A 58 -22.03 -17.76 0.40
CA LEU A 58 -20.88 -18.24 -0.36
C LEU A 58 -20.86 -19.76 -0.34
N ALA A 59 -20.61 -20.38 -1.49
CA ALA A 59 -20.56 -21.82 -1.65
C ALA A 59 -19.30 -22.26 -2.42
N TRP A 60 -18.88 -23.50 -2.20
CA TRP A 60 -17.75 -24.13 -2.90
C TRP A 60 -18.20 -25.39 -3.63
N SER A 61 -17.46 -25.81 -4.64
CA SER A 61 -17.76 -27.05 -5.36
C SER A 61 -17.56 -28.28 -4.47
N SER A 62 -18.40 -29.30 -4.69
CA SER A 62 -18.23 -30.60 -4.05
C SER A 62 -16.88 -31.21 -4.47
N GLY A 63 -16.01 -31.47 -3.49
CA GLY A 63 -14.64 -31.95 -3.73
C GLY A 63 -13.54 -30.91 -3.51
N THR A 64 -13.89 -29.66 -3.18
CA THR A 64 -12.91 -28.66 -2.72
C THR A 64 -12.18 -29.19 -1.47
N ARG A 65 -10.84 -29.24 -1.52
CA ARG A 65 -10.02 -29.62 -0.36
C ARG A 65 -10.15 -28.55 0.72
N ALA A 66 -10.38 -28.96 1.96
CA ALA A 66 -10.65 -28.06 3.08
C ALA A 66 -9.65 -28.28 4.24
N PRO A 67 -8.33 -28.03 4.04
CA PRO A 67 -7.42 -27.97 5.18
C PRO A 67 -7.78 -26.78 6.07
N ALA A 68 -7.06 -26.61 7.19
CA ALA A 68 -7.08 -25.34 7.90
C ALA A 68 -6.80 -24.18 6.92
N ALA A 69 -7.70 -23.21 6.91
CA ALA A 69 -7.75 -22.20 5.87
C ALA A 69 -8.24 -20.86 6.44
N VAL A 70 -7.94 -19.78 5.74
CA VAL A 70 -8.51 -18.47 6.01
C VAL A 70 -9.64 -18.24 5.01
N LEU A 71 -10.86 -18.08 5.50
CA LEU A 71 -11.95 -17.51 4.71
C LEU A 71 -11.63 -16.03 4.50
N ARG A 72 -11.33 -15.64 3.27
CA ARG A 72 -10.95 -14.28 2.90
C ARG A 72 -12.03 -13.62 2.06
N PHE A 73 -12.23 -12.33 2.28
CA PHE A 73 -13.02 -11.46 1.42
C PHE A 73 -12.38 -10.08 1.34
N THR A 74 -12.73 -9.33 0.29
CA THR A 74 -12.14 -8.02 0.01
C THR A 74 -13.23 -6.96 -0.06
N VAL A 75 -13.00 -5.86 0.63
CA VAL A 75 -13.92 -4.73 0.69
C VAL A 75 -13.98 -4.01 -0.65
N ALA A 76 -15.19 -3.73 -1.13
CA ALA A 76 -15.45 -3.11 -2.43
C ALA A 76 -15.68 -1.59 -2.35
N CYS A 77 -16.07 -1.05 -1.19
CA CYS A 77 -16.34 0.37 -1.02
C CYS A 77 -15.84 0.88 0.34
N ASP A 78 -15.57 2.19 0.42
CA ASP A 78 -15.17 2.87 1.66
C ASP A 78 -16.17 2.60 2.77
N ASP A 79 -15.65 2.15 3.90
CA ASP A 79 -16.38 1.93 5.13
C ASP A 79 -15.80 2.77 6.27
N ARG A 80 -16.68 3.38 7.06
CA ARG A 80 -16.30 4.33 8.13
C ARG A 80 -16.82 3.96 9.50
N GLU A 81 -17.19 2.70 9.67
CA GLU A 81 -17.67 2.18 10.92
C GLU A 81 -16.72 1.10 11.44
N GLU A 82 -16.85 0.82 12.74
CA GLU A 82 -16.36 -0.42 13.29
C GLU A 82 -17.45 -1.49 13.16
N LYS A 83 -17.22 -2.45 12.29
CA LYS A 83 -18.14 -3.56 12.04
C LYS A 83 -17.62 -4.88 12.60
N ARG A 84 -18.57 -5.75 12.92
CA ARG A 84 -18.32 -7.17 13.16
C ARG A 84 -19.14 -8.00 12.20
N VAL A 85 -18.45 -8.69 11.29
CA VAL A 85 -19.07 -9.63 10.36
C VAL A 85 -19.07 -11.01 11.02
N THR A 86 -20.25 -11.57 11.25
CA THR A 86 -20.38 -12.94 11.73
C THR A 86 -20.48 -13.89 10.55
N VAL A 87 -19.74 -15.00 10.62
CA VAL A 87 -19.74 -16.06 9.62
C VAL A 87 -20.44 -17.27 10.21
N ARG A 88 -21.55 -17.69 9.59
CA ARG A 88 -22.31 -18.88 9.96
C ARG A 88 -22.29 -19.89 8.82
N THR A 89 -22.52 -21.16 9.11
CA THR A 89 -22.80 -22.14 8.05
C THR A 89 -24.11 -21.81 7.35
N ALA A 90 -24.17 -21.94 6.03
CA ALA A 90 -25.33 -21.49 5.28
C ALA A 90 -26.56 -22.41 5.49
N VAL A 91 -26.35 -23.68 5.84
CA VAL A 91 -27.42 -24.67 6.05
C VAL A 91 -27.86 -24.72 7.51
N THR A 92 -26.93 -25.00 8.45
CA THR A 92 -27.28 -25.21 9.86
C THR A 92 -27.32 -23.91 10.69
N GLY A 93 -26.78 -22.80 10.20
CA GLY A 93 -26.70 -21.53 10.94
C GLY A 93 -25.67 -21.54 12.08
N THR A 94 -24.82 -22.57 12.14
CA THR A 94 -23.78 -22.73 13.17
C THR A 94 -22.73 -21.64 13.01
N GLU A 95 -22.38 -20.97 14.09
CA GLU A 95 -21.35 -19.93 14.06
C GLU A 95 -19.96 -20.52 13.85
N LEU A 96 -19.25 -20.05 12.83
CA LEU A 96 -17.87 -20.43 12.56
C LEU A 96 -16.88 -19.46 13.23
N GLY A 97 -17.25 -18.18 13.30
CA GLY A 97 -16.50 -17.13 13.97
C GLY A 97 -16.93 -15.73 13.51
N THR A 98 -16.14 -14.73 13.89
CA THR A 98 -16.40 -13.32 13.56
C THR A 98 -15.15 -12.64 13.02
N VAL A 99 -15.35 -11.64 12.17
CA VAL A 99 -14.30 -10.81 11.58
C VAL A 99 -14.55 -9.36 11.97
N ASP A 100 -13.60 -8.75 12.65
CA ASP A 100 -13.63 -7.32 12.96
C ASP A 100 -13.14 -6.53 11.73
N VAL A 101 -14.05 -5.75 11.14
CA VAL A 101 -13.80 -4.90 9.98
C VAL A 101 -13.96 -3.46 10.44
N ARG A 102 -12.89 -2.68 10.49
CA ARG A 102 -12.94 -1.31 11.02
C ARG A 102 -12.43 -0.36 9.95
N PHE A 103 -13.13 0.76 9.72
CA PHE A 103 -12.68 1.86 8.85
C PHE A 103 -12.12 1.46 7.47
N ALA A 104 -12.68 0.41 6.87
CA ALA A 104 -12.06 -0.27 5.75
C ALA A 104 -11.96 0.58 4.48
N ASP A 105 -10.85 0.46 3.77
CA ASP A 105 -10.69 1.04 2.44
C ASP A 105 -11.13 0.03 1.36
N PRO A 106 -11.53 0.50 0.16
CA PRO A 106 -11.70 -0.39 -0.98
C PRO A 106 -10.40 -1.17 -1.27
N HIS A 107 -10.51 -2.41 -1.73
CA HIS A 107 -9.41 -3.36 -1.96
C HIS A 107 -8.73 -3.91 -0.69
N GLN A 108 -9.16 -3.50 0.51
CA GLN A 108 -8.65 -4.04 1.76
C GLN A 108 -9.20 -5.44 2.05
N ARG A 109 -8.31 -6.33 2.49
CA ARG A 109 -8.62 -7.74 2.72
C ARG A 109 -8.79 -8.05 4.19
N PHE A 110 -9.79 -8.86 4.49
CA PHE A 110 -10.09 -9.37 5.82
C PHE A 110 -10.31 -10.88 5.74
N GLY A 111 -10.13 -11.57 6.86
CA GLY A 111 -10.43 -13.00 6.88
C GLY A 111 -10.60 -13.60 8.26
N LEU A 112 -11.22 -14.77 8.26
CA LEU A 112 -11.46 -15.62 9.41
C LEU A 112 -10.64 -16.89 9.29
N TYR A 113 -9.76 -17.15 10.26
CA TYR A 113 -9.10 -18.45 10.34
C TYR A 113 -10.12 -19.53 10.73
N LEU A 114 -10.14 -20.60 9.93
CA LEU A 114 -10.95 -21.79 10.13
C LEU A 114 -10.00 -22.97 10.31
N GLU A 115 -10.07 -23.62 11.46
CA GLU A 115 -9.49 -24.95 11.64
C GLU A 115 -10.12 -25.96 10.65
N SER A 116 -9.43 -27.07 10.37
CA SER A 116 -9.82 -28.02 9.32
C SER A 116 -11.28 -28.47 9.42
N SER A 117 -11.78 -28.79 10.62
CA SER A 117 -13.18 -29.21 10.82
C SER A 117 -14.19 -28.14 10.43
N LYS A 118 -13.91 -26.86 10.75
CA LYS A 118 -14.74 -25.72 10.35
C LYS A 118 -14.63 -25.43 8.86
N ALA A 119 -13.45 -25.57 8.27
CA ALA A 119 -13.24 -25.40 6.84
C ALA A 119 -14.01 -26.47 6.04
N GLU A 120 -13.99 -27.74 6.49
CA GLU A 120 -14.76 -28.83 5.89
C GLU A 120 -16.26 -28.59 5.94
N VAL A 121 -16.77 -28.10 7.09
CA VAL A 121 -18.17 -27.72 7.24
C VAL A 121 -18.51 -26.54 6.32
N ALA A 122 -17.64 -25.53 6.21
CA ALA A 122 -17.82 -24.38 5.32
C ALA A 122 -17.90 -24.81 3.85
N VAL A 123 -17.07 -25.75 3.40
CA VAL A 123 -17.15 -26.30 2.03
C VAL A 123 -18.44 -27.09 1.82
N ARG A 124 -18.84 -27.92 2.79
CA ARG A 124 -20.02 -28.78 2.67
C ARG A 124 -21.34 -27.99 2.70
N GLU A 125 -21.45 -27.01 3.58
CA GLU A 125 -22.70 -26.27 3.82
C GLU A 125 -22.72 -24.89 3.18
N GLY A 126 -21.58 -24.39 2.69
CA GLY A 126 -21.40 -22.98 2.40
C GLY A 126 -21.36 -22.14 3.68
N VAL A 127 -21.15 -20.83 3.52
CA VAL A 127 -21.20 -19.87 4.61
C VAL A 127 -22.17 -18.72 4.31
N ALA A 128 -22.72 -18.14 5.37
CA ALA A 128 -23.56 -16.96 5.37
C ALA A 128 -22.86 -15.84 6.16
N LEU A 129 -22.80 -14.64 5.58
CA LEU A 129 -22.17 -13.47 6.16
C LEU A 129 -23.22 -12.41 6.51
N GLU A 130 -23.13 -11.86 7.72
CA GLU A 130 -23.96 -10.76 8.21
C GLU A 130 -23.16 -9.80 9.08
N VAL A 131 -23.47 -8.52 9.01
CA VAL A 131 -22.95 -7.48 9.91
C VAL A 131 -23.77 -7.53 11.21
N THR A 132 -23.15 -7.98 12.29
CA THR A 132 -23.77 -8.11 13.63
C THR A 132 -23.47 -6.94 14.58
N ARG A 133 -22.45 -6.14 14.26
CA ARG A 133 -22.19 -4.83 14.86
C ARG A 133 -21.90 -3.86 13.72
N GLY A 134 -22.50 -2.68 13.76
CA GLY A 134 -22.48 -1.69 12.67
C GLY A 134 -23.91 -1.32 12.26
N THR A 135 -24.06 -0.20 11.55
CA THR A 135 -25.36 0.38 11.18
C THR A 135 -25.61 0.40 9.68
N SER A 136 -24.67 -0.11 8.88
CA SER A 136 -24.75 -0.13 7.43
C SER A 136 -24.19 -1.44 6.85
N PRO A 137 -24.54 -1.81 5.60
CA PRO A 137 -23.97 -3.00 4.97
C PRO A 137 -22.49 -2.82 4.64
N LEU A 138 -21.72 -3.91 4.70
CA LEU A 138 -20.34 -3.96 4.23
C LEU A 138 -20.31 -4.48 2.78
N TRP A 139 -19.78 -3.69 1.85
CA TRP A 139 -19.69 -4.10 0.44
C TRP A 139 -18.43 -4.93 0.20
N ILE A 140 -18.58 -6.10 -0.42
CA ILE A 140 -17.46 -6.98 -0.78
C ILE A 140 -17.49 -7.36 -2.26
N PHE A 141 -16.33 -7.54 -2.89
CA PHE A 141 -16.25 -8.06 -4.26
C PHE A 141 -16.69 -9.52 -4.31
N ILE A 142 -17.42 -9.91 -5.35
CA ILE A 142 -17.92 -11.28 -5.54
C ILE A 142 -17.81 -11.81 -6.97
N GLY A 143 -17.64 -10.95 -7.97
CA GLY A 143 -17.70 -11.36 -9.38
C GLY A 143 -16.37 -11.74 -10.00
N PRO A 144 -16.42 -12.46 -11.15
CA PRO A 144 -15.24 -12.87 -11.92
C PRO A 144 -14.57 -11.72 -12.70
N ASP A 145 -15.19 -10.55 -12.75
CA ASP A 145 -14.68 -9.31 -13.33
C ASP A 145 -13.61 -8.62 -12.47
N SER A 146 -13.55 -8.97 -11.17
CA SER A 146 -12.47 -8.58 -10.26
C SER A 146 -11.29 -9.57 -10.29
N PRO A 147 -10.06 -9.15 -9.91
CA PRO A 147 -8.91 -10.04 -9.83
C PRO A 147 -9.15 -11.22 -8.90
N VAL A 148 -8.47 -12.35 -9.17
CA VAL A 148 -8.70 -13.61 -8.44
C VAL A 148 -8.60 -13.43 -6.93
N SER A 149 -7.60 -12.67 -6.47
CA SER A 149 -7.33 -12.42 -5.05
C SER A 149 -8.32 -11.47 -4.36
N HIS A 150 -9.19 -10.79 -5.11
CA HIS A 150 -10.24 -9.92 -4.55
C HIS A 150 -11.50 -10.71 -4.21
N ARG A 151 -11.71 -11.84 -4.87
CA ARG A 151 -12.91 -12.65 -4.71
C ARG A 151 -12.88 -13.44 -3.40
N PRO A 152 -14.07 -13.76 -2.83
CA PRO A 152 -14.12 -14.54 -1.62
C PRO A 152 -13.57 -15.94 -1.85
N CYS A 153 -12.76 -16.43 -0.92
CA CYS A 153 -12.10 -17.73 -1.07
C CYS A 153 -11.74 -18.35 0.27
N LEU A 154 -11.43 -19.64 0.24
CA LEU A 154 -10.66 -20.32 1.28
C LEU A 154 -9.20 -20.38 0.82
N LEU A 155 -8.30 -19.80 1.63
CA LEU A 155 -6.87 -19.84 1.41
C LEU A 155 -6.21 -20.81 2.42
N PRO A 156 -5.54 -21.89 1.99
CA PRO A 156 -4.80 -22.77 2.89
C PRO A 156 -3.80 -22.00 3.76
N ALA A 157 -3.77 -22.32 5.06
CA ALA A 157 -3.03 -21.51 6.03
C ALA A 157 -1.49 -21.66 5.97
N ALA A 158 -0.95 -22.69 5.31
CA ALA A 158 0.47 -23.06 5.40
C ALA A 158 1.13 -23.49 4.07
N GLU A 159 0.48 -23.27 2.92
CA GLU A 159 1.01 -23.70 1.62
C GLU A 159 1.46 -22.51 0.77
N GLY A 160 2.70 -22.53 0.25
CA GLY A 160 3.22 -21.54 -0.69
C GLY A 160 4.63 -21.03 -0.35
N ASP A 161 5.20 -20.24 -1.27
CA ASP A 161 6.35 -19.36 -1.00
C ASP A 161 5.80 -17.93 -0.92
N PRO A 162 5.58 -17.40 0.31
CA PRO A 162 5.01 -16.06 0.50
C PRO A 162 5.79 -14.96 -0.22
N THR A 163 7.12 -15.11 -0.32
CA THR A 163 7.94 -14.11 -0.99
C THR A 163 7.75 -14.19 -2.50
N ALA A 164 7.74 -15.38 -3.10
CA ALA A 164 7.46 -15.52 -4.53
C ALA A 164 6.05 -15.05 -4.89
N GLU A 165 5.07 -15.34 -4.04
CA GLU A 165 3.69 -14.88 -4.20
C GLU A 165 3.60 -13.35 -4.11
N LEU A 166 4.29 -12.71 -3.16
CA LEU A 166 4.36 -11.24 -3.07
C LEU A 166 4.72 -10.60 -4.41
N PHE A 167 5.82 -11.05 -5.04
CA PHE A 167 6.26 -10.49 -6.33
C PHE A 167 5.30 -10.83 -7.46
N THR A 168 4.67 -12.00 -7.40
CA THR A 168 3.68 -12.43 -8.38
C THR A 168 2.43 -11.56 -8.34
N ARG A 169 1.91 -11.30 -7.14
CA ARG A 169 0.73 -10.45 -6.92
C ARG A 169 1.02 -9.00 -7.25
N LEU A 170 2.17 -8.48 -6.79
CA LEU A 170 2.59 -7.12 -7.06
C LEU A 170 2.74 -6.86 -8.56
N ALA A 171 3.35 -7.79 -9.32
CA ALA A 171 3.46 -7.71 -10.78
C ALA A 171 2.17 -8.16 -11.52
N SER A 172 1.00 -7.82 -10.98
CA SER A 172 -0.31 -8.07 -11.59
C SER A 172 -1.41 -7.18 -11.00
N LEU A 173 -2.59 -7.17 -11.64
CA LEU A 173 -3.79 -6.48 -11.16
C LEU A 173 -4.30 -6.96 -9.80
N ASP A 174 -3.79 -8.06 -9.24
CA ASP A 174 -4.12 -8.44 -7.86
C ASP A 174 -3.75 -7.35 -6.86
N SER A 175 -2.70 -6.57 -7.14
CA SER A 175 -2.21 -5.49 -6.28
C SER A 175 -2.91 -4.15 -6.43
N ILE A 176 -3.88 -4.01 -7.34
CA ILE A 176 -4.58 -2.75 -7.61
C ILE A 176 -5.24 -2.15 -6.37
N GLN A 177 -5.16 -0.83 -6.23
CA GLN A 177 -5.61 -0.07 -5.06
C GLN A 177 -6.53 1.11 -5.46
N PRO A 178 -7.16 1.82 -4.50
CA PRO A 178 -7.80 3.09 -4.81
C PRO A 178 -6.82 4.10 -5.44
N PHE A 179 -7.27 4.83 -6.46
CA PHE A 179 -6.46 5.87 -7.10
C PHE A 179 -6.05 6.95 -6.08
N GLY A 180 -4.79 7.35 -6.14
CA GLY A 180 -4.18 8.31 -5.23
C GLY A 180 -2.98 7.71 -4.53
N TRP A 181 -2.77 8.01 -3.26
CA TRP A 181 -1.55 7.61 -2.55
C TRP A 181 -1.36 6.08 -2.50
N MET A 182 -2.45 5.32 -2.40
CA MET A 182 -2.39 3.85 -2.34
C MET A 182 -1.90 3.26 -3.66
N GLU A 183 -2.61 3.56 -4.76
CA GLU A 183 -2.22 3.10 -6.09
C GLU A 183 -0.87 3.71 -6.52
N GLY A 184 -0.59 4.94 -6.15
CA GLY A 184 0.69 5.59 -6.40
C GLY A 184 1.87 4.84 -5.77
N CYS A 185 1.71 4.24 -4.58
CA CYS A 185 2.73 3.38 -3.99
C CYS A 185 2.97 2.10 -4.81
N VAL A 186 1.90 1.48 -5.32
CA VAL A 186 2.00 0.27 -6.16
C VAL A 186 2.67 0.59 -7.50
N LEU A 187 2.24 1.67 -8.15
CA LEU A 187 2.81 2.12 -9.41
C LEU A 187 4.31 2.47 -9.27
N ASP A 188 4.69 3.18 -8.20
CA ASP A 188 6.08 3.53 -7.93
C ASP A 188 6.95 2.29 -7.66
N ALA A 189 6.39 1.28 -6.98
CA ALA A 189 7.04 -0.02 -6.79
C ALA A 189 7.25 -0.77 -8.10
N LEU A 190 6.21 -0.85 -8.93
CA LEU A 190 6.27 -1.47 -10.25
C LEU A 190 7.33 -0.79 -11.12
N SER A 191 7.39 0.55 -11.11
CA SER A 191 8.42 1.31 -11.84
C SER A 191 9.84 1.05 -11.32
N GLU A 192 10.07 0.95 -10.00
CA GLU A 192 11.39 0.56 -9.47
C GLU A 192 11.74 -0.89 -9.81
N MET A 193 10.77 -1.80 -9.71
CA MET A 193 10.97 -3.21 -10.01
C MET A 193 11.29 -3.44 -11.48
N GLU A 194 10.60 -2.78 -12.40
CA GLU A 194 10.86 -2.87 -13.84
C GLU A 194 12.31 -2.51 -14.16
N ARG A 195 12.84 -1.45 -13.53
CA ARG A 195 14.24 -1.03 -13.65
C ARG A 195 15.22 -2.00 -12.97
N SER A 196 14.85 -2.54 -11.82
CA SER A 196 15.73 -3.38 -10.99
C SER A 196 15.78 -4.85 -11.43
N PHE A 197 14.78 -5.31 -12.20
CA PHE A 197 14.66 -6.68 -12.68
C PHE A 197 14.52 -6.73 -14.23
N PRO A 198 15.59 -6.43 -14.99
CA PRO A 198 15.52 -6.37 -16.46
C PRO A 198 14.98 -7.64 -17.14
N GLN A 199 15.23 -8.81 -16.54
CA GLN A 199 14.73 -10.09 -17.04
C GLN A 199 13.21 -10.27 -16.91
N GLN A 200 12.55 -9.43 -16.10
CA GLN A 200 11.09 -9.44 -15.89
C GLN A 200 10.44 -8.11 -16.27
N ALA A 201 11.20 -7.18 -16.84
CA ALA A 201 10.75 -5.84 -17.15
C ALA A 201 9.47 -5.85 -18.01
N ASP A 202 9.40 -6.69 -19.05
CA ASP A 202 8.21 -6.80 -19.90
C ASP A 202 6.95 -7.16 -19.11
N ARG A 203 7.03 -8.17 -18.22
CA ARG A 203 5.89 -8.57 -17.39
C ARG A 203 5.47 -7.45 -16.43
N ILE A 204 6.44 -6.82 -15.78
CA ILE A 204 6.19 -5.75 -14.80
C ILE A 204 5.60 -4.52 -15.51
N GLY A 205 6.13 -4.17 -16.69
CA GLY A 205 5.62 -3.11 -17.54
C GLY A 205 4.19 -3.39 -18.02
N ILE A 206 3.87 -4.62 -18.42
CA ILE A 206 2.49 -5.03 -18.74
C ILE A 206 1.58 -4.83 -17.53
N ALA A 207 2.01 -5.21 -16.33
CA ALA A 207 1.24 -4.97 -15.11
C ALA A 207 1.03 -3.48 -14.84
N LEU A 208 2.09 -2.66 -14.91
CA LEU A 208 1.99 -1.21 -14.74
C LEU A 208 1.02 -0.58 -15.75
N THR A 209 1.10 -0.95 -17.04
CA THR A 209 0.17 -0.49 -18.07
C THR A 209 -1.26 -0.95 -17.77
N ALA A 210 -1.45 -2.19 -17.31
CA ALA A 210 -2.77 -2.70 -16.94
C ALA A 210 -3.38 -1.92 -15.76
N HIS A 211 -2.57 -1.55 -14.76
CA HIS A 211 -2.99 -0.70 -13.65
C HIS A 211 -3.43 0.69 -14.13
N LEU A 212 -2.57 1.40 -14.86
CA LEU A 212 -2.90 2.73 -15.39
C LEU A 212 -4.15 2.71 -16.27
N GLY A 213 -4.29 1.68 -17.12
CA GLY A 213 -5.46 1.50 -18.00
C GLY A 213 -6.78 1.24 -17.28
N ARG A 214 -6.77 0.98 -15.96
CA ARG A 214 -8.00 0.90 -15.16
C ARG A 214 -8.54 2.28 -14.74
N TYR A 215 -7.68 3.29 -14.70
CA TYR A 215 -8.04 4.66 -14.33
C TYR A 215 -8.00 5.62 -15.50
N ILE A 216 -7.32 5.27 -16.59
CA ILE A 216 -7.15 6.13 -17.76
C ILE A 216 -7.87 5.53 -18.95
N SER A 217 -8.81 6.28 -19.51
CA SER A 217 -9.50 5.99 -20.75
C SER A 217 -9.69 7.27 -21.55
N ASP A 218 -9.45 7.24 -22.85
CA ASP A 218 -9.63 8.39 -23.76
C ASP A 218 -8.90 9.69 -23.33
N GLY A 219 -7.75 9.56 -22.67
CA GLY A 219 -6.95 10.70 -22.16
C GLY A 219 -7.47 11.31 -20.85
N ASP A 220 -8.54 10.75 -20.31
CA ASP A 220 -9.21 11.17 -19.10
C ASP A 220 -8.87 10.25 -17.93
N ILE A 221 -8.88 10.82 -16.72
CA ILE A 221 -8.73 10.05 -15.48
C ILE A 221 -10.10 9.83 -14.85
N HIS A 222 -10.42 8.57 -14.54
CA HIS A 222 -11.68 8.13 -13.94
C HIS A 222 -11.39 7.21 -12.76
N TYR A 223 -11.89 7.56 -11.59
CA TYR A 223 -11.67 6.79 -10.38
C TYR A 223 -12.69 7.16 -9.30
N GLU A 224 -12.55 6.62 -8.10
CA GLU A 224 -13.34 7.00 -6.93
C GLU A 224 -12.49 7.69 -5.85
N ASP A 225 -13.01 8.77 -5.26
CA ASP A 225 -12.38 9.43 -4.12
C ASP A 225 -12.36 8.52 -2.86
N PRO A 226 -11.71 8.93 -1.75
CA PRO A 226 -11.70 8.16 -0.50
C PRO A 226 -13.07 7.96 0.17
N ARG A 227 -14.18 8.38 -0.46
CA ARG A 227 -15.58 8.15 -0.06
C ARG A 227 -16.31 7.24 -1.05
N SER A 228 -15.58 6.60 -1.96
CA SER A 228 -16.12 5.84 -3.09
C SER A 228 -17.00 6.67 -4.02
N LYS A 229 -16.83 7.99 -4.10
CA LYS A 229 -17.57 8.83 -5.04
C LYS A 229 -16.80 8.99 -6.35
N PRO A 230 -17.46 8.88 -7.52
CA PRO A 230 -16.78 9.00 -8.79
C PRO A 230 -16.14 10.38 -8.98
N VAL A 231 -14.91 10.38 -9.49
CA VAL A 231 -14.13 11.56 -9.85
C VAL A 231 -13.67 11.39 -11.29
N VAL A 232 -13.83 12.45 -12.08
CA VAL A 232 -13.42 12.51 -13.48
C VAL A 232 -12.59 13.77 -13.70
N ASN A 233 -11.43 13.63 -14.34
CA ASN A 233 -10.57 14.73 -14.78
C ASN A 233 -10.19 15.77 -13.73
N ARG A 234 -10.10 15.37 -12.47
CA ARG A 234 -9.62 16.21 -11.37
C ARG A 234 -8.99 15.37 -10.27
N TYR A 235 -8.24 16.00 -9.39
CA TYR A 235 -7.64 15.39 -8.22
C TYR A 235 -8.49 15.70 -6.98
N TYR A 236 -8.86 14.70 -6.17
CA TYR A 236 -9.72 14.94 -5.00
C TYR A 236 -9.02 15.75 -3.91
N GLY A 237 -7.68 15.67 -3.85
CA GLY A 237 -6.83 16.28 -2.82
C GLY A 237 -5.37 15.99 -3.09
N ILE A 238 -4.49 16.43 -2.19
CA ILE A 238 -3.03 16.32 -2.38
C ILE A 238 -2.53 14.86 -2.40
N GLU A 239 -3.29 13.94 -1.84
CA GLU A 239 -2.95 12.52 -1.85
C GLU A 239 -3.22 11.88 -3.23
N ALA A 240 -4.06 12.49 -4.05
CA ALA A 240 -4.44 11.97 -5.36
C ALA A 240 -3.34 12.10 -6.41
N THR A 241 -2.27 12.86 -6.12
CA THR A 241 -1.27 13.25 -7.13
C THR A 241 -0.05 12.34 -7.19
N LEU A 242 0.08 11.34 -6.32
CA LEU A 242 1.19 10.38 -6.39
C LEU A 242 1.24 9.57 -7.72
N PRO A 243 0.10 9.06 -8.26
CA PRO A 243 0.10 8.35 -9.55
C PRO A 243 0.62 9.19 -10.74
N VAL A 244 0.68 10.52 -10.62
CA VAL A 244 1.20 11.42 -11.67
C VAL A 244 2.63 11.05 -12.06
N VAL A 245 3.44 10.50 -11.14
CA VAL A 245 4.79 10.02 -11.44
C VAL A 245 4.77 8.98 -12.56
N ALA A 246 4.00 7.90 -12.38
CA ALA A 246 3.92 6.83 -13.36
C ALA A 246 3.24 7.28 -14.66
N ILE A 247 2.25 8.16 -14.57
CA ILE A 247 1.62 8.77 -15.76
C ILE A 247 2.66 9.57 -16.54
N ALA A 248 3.41 10.46 -15.88
CA ALA A 248 4.40 11.32 -16.53
C ALA A 248 5.63 10.54 -17.03
N ASP A 249 5.96 9.41 -16.40
CA ASP A 249 7.03 8.52 -16.87
C ASP A 249 6.67 7.88 -18.22
N ARG A 250 5.41 7.45 -18.37
CA ARG A 250 4.90 6.82 -19.60
C ARG A 250 4.51 7.84 -20.67
N ASP A 251 3.84 8.91 -20.29
CA ASP A 251 3.45 10.01 -21.16
C ASP A 251 3.48 11.34 -20.39
N HIS A 252 4.61 12.03 -20.49
CA HIS A 252 4.83 13.32 -19.84
C HIS A 252 3.96 14.46 -20.37
N ASP A 253 3.33 14.31 -21.54
CA ASP A 253 2.43 15.30 -22.14
C ASP A 253 0.96 15.00 -21.86
N HIS A 254 0.67 13.90 -21.15
CA HIS A 254 -0.68 13.48 -20.83
C HIS A 254 -1.45 14.61 -20.12
N PRO A 255 -2.71 14.90 -20.50
CA PRO A 255 -3.49 16.01 -19.92
C PRO A 255 -3.60 15.97 -18.38
N ALA A 256 -3.61 14.77 -17.79
CA ALA A 256 -3.62 14.58 -16.35
C ALA A 256 -2.39 15.19 -15.64
N VAL A 257 -1.22 15.23 -16.29
CA VAL A 257 0.01 15.82 -15.71
C VAL A 257 -0.13 17.35 -15.65
N ARG A 258 -0.62 17.98 -16.73
CA ARG A 258 -0.91 19.43 -16.75
C ARG A 258 -1.95 19.82 -15.71
N ARG A 259 -3.04 19.06 -15.62
CA ARG A 259 -4.06 19.24 -14.57
C ARG A 259 -3.48 19.13 -13.16
N ALA A 260 -2.51 18.24 -12.93
CA ALA A 260 -1.89 18.12 -11.60
C ALA A 260 -1.11 19.39 -11.22
N VAL A 261 -0.36 19.97 -12.17
CA VAL A 261 0.37 21.23 -11.95
C VAL A 261 -0.59 22.40 -11.69
N GLU A 262 -1.70 22.47 -12.42
CA GLU A 262 -2.76 23.46 -12.19
C GLU A 262 -3.40 23.29 -10.80
N ASP A 263 -3.74 22.06 -10.40
CA ASP A 263 -4.29 21.74 -9.09
C ASP A 263 -3.33 22.09 -7.95
N TRP A 264 -2.03 21.83 -8.10
CA TRP A 264 -1.02 22.21 -7.11
C TRP A 264 -0.96 23.73 -6.94
N ARG A 265 -0.93 24.48 -8.04
CA ARG A 265 -0.94 25.96 -7.98
C ARG A 265 -2.19 26.50 -7.31
N ALA A 266 -3.36 25.91 -7.58
CA ALA A 266 -4.63 26.32 -6.99
C ALA A 266 -4.75 25.99 -5.49
N ARG A 267 -3.98 25.01 -4.98
CA ARG A 267 -3.99 24.55 -3.58
C ARG A 267 -2.81 25.08 -2.77
N ALA A 268 -1.95 25.89 -3.37
CA ALA A 268 -0.85 26.53 -2.65
C ALA A 268 -1.42 27.59 -1.69
N ASP A 269 -0.96 27.58 -0.44
CA ASP A 269 -1.21 28.68 0.48
C ASP A 269 -0.29 29.88 0.21
N ASP A 270 -0.38 30.91 1.04
CA ASP A 270 0.38 32.17 0.88
C ASP A 270 1.91 31.97 0.95
N GLU A 271 2.38 30.87 1.54
CA GLU A 271 3.81 30.50 1.59
C GLU A 271 4.20 29.54 0.44
N GLY A 272 3.27 29.24 -0.47
CA GLY A 272 3.48 28.33 -1.60
C GLY A 272 3.38 26.85 -1.23
N CYS A 273 2.98 26.50 -0.01
CA CYS A 273 2.82 25.10 0.40
C CYS A 273 1.49 24.56 -0.15
N VAL A 274 1.57 23.56 -1.02
CA VAL A 274 0.41 22.88 -1.59
C VAL A 274 -0.20 21.98 -0.52
N ARG A 275 -1.44 22.26 -0.12
CA ARG A 275 -2.11 21.50 0.95
C ARG A 275 -3.61 21.46 0.77
N ASP A 276 -4.25 20.51 1.45
CA ASP A 276 -5.67 20.60 1.74
C ASP A 276 -5.86 21.43 3.04
N ALA A 277 -6.94 21.22 3.79
CA ALA A 277 -7.17 21.99 5.03
C ALA A 277 -5.99 21.90 6.03
N PRO A 278 -5.46 20.72 6.41
CA PRO A 278 -4.21 20.62 7.18
C PRO A 278 -2.96 20.60 6.29
N THR A 279 -1.82 21.05 6.83
CA THR A 279 -0.51 20.66 6.27
C THR A 279 -0.19 19.26 6.76
N THR A 280 0.24 18.36 5.89
CA THR A 280 0.48 16.96 6.27
C THR A 280 1.79 16.38 5.73
N ALA A 281 2.35 15.38 6.42
CA ALA A 281 3.58 14.69 6.04
C ALA A 281 3.38 13.84 4.78
N GLU A 282 2.17 13.33 4.52
CA GLU A 282 1.81 12.64 3.28
C GLU A 282 2.24 13.46 2.06
N GLY A 283 2.04 14.78 2.09
CA GLY A 283 2.39 15.68 1.00
C GLY A 283 3.89 15.76 0.66
N CYS A 284 4.80 15.33 1.55
CA CYS A 284 6.21 15.18 1.19
C CYS A 284 6.38 14.15 0.07
N TYR A 285 5.62 13.06 0.12
CA TYR A 285 5.70 12.01 -0.88
C TYR A 285 4.66 12.15 -1.99
N THR A 286 3.44 12.59 -1.68
CA THR A 286 2.35 12.66 -2.67
C THR A 286 2.34 13.95 -3.49
N VAL A 287 3.10 14.98 -3.08
CA VAL A 287 3.21 16.26 -3.81
C VAL A 287 4.66 16.55 -4.21
N ALA A 288 5.59 16.65 -3.25
CA ALA A 288 6.94 17.11 -3.56
C ALA A 288 7.64 16.17 -4.56
N TYR A 289 7.56 14.86 -4.35
CA TYR A 289 8.15 13.88 -5.27
C TYR A 289 7.51 13.92 -6.67
N PRO A 290 6.18 13.83 -6.86
CA PRO A 290 5.56 13.99 -8.17
C PRO A 290 5.90 15.33 -8.84
N MET A 291 5.92 16.42 -8.08
CA MET A 291 6.29 17.73 -8.60
C MET A 291 7.74 17.76 -9.10
N ALA A 292 8.69 17.21 -8.35
CA ALA A 292 10.08 17.07 -8.78
C ALA A 292 10.22 16.17 -10.02
N PHE A 293 9.46 15.08 -10.09
CA PHE A 293 9.48 14.19 -11.25
C PHE A 293 9.01 14.91 -12.52
N VAL A 294 7.88 15.62 -12.44
CA VAL A 294 7.37 16.45 -13.54
C VAL A 294 8.37 17.58 -13.86
N ALA A 295 8.95 18.23 -12.85
CA ALA A 295 9.95 19.26 -13.04
C ALA A 295 11.15 18.77 -13.86
N ARG A 296 11.69 17.59 -13.52
CA ARG A 296 12.78 16.97 -14.29
C ARG A 296 12.34 16.62 -15.70
N ARG A 297 11.15 16.07 -15.88
CA ARG A 297 10.66 15.63 -17.19
C ARG A 297 10.38 16.79 -18.14
N TRP A 298 9.89 17.91 -17.62
CA TRP A 298 9.62 19.15 -18.35
C TRP A 298 10.79 20.14 -18.35
N LYS A 299 11.89 19.81 -17.65
CA LYS A 299 13.05 20.70 -17.46
C LYS A 299 12.64 22.06 -16.87
N SER A 300 11.74 22.07 -15.90
CA SER A 300 11.21 23.28 -15.25
C SER A 300 11.95 23.56 -13.94
N PRO A 301 12.88 24.54 -13.88
CA PRO A 301 13.55 24.91 -12.64
C PRO A 301 12.59 25.52 -11.61
N GLU A 302 11.50 26.16 -12.05
CA GLU A 302 10.45 26.68 -11.17
C GLU A 302 9.77 25.55 -10.38
N LEU A 303 9.35 24.48 -11.08
CA LEU A 303 8.71 23.34 -10.41
C LEU A 303 9.68 22.57 -9.52
N ALA A 304 10.97 22.53 -9.89
CA ALA A 304 11.99 21.89 -9.07
C ALA A 304 12.16 22.64 -7.73
N ALA A 305 12.30 23.97 -7.79
CA ALA A 305 12.38 24.83 -6.61
C ALA A 305 11.12 24.74 -5.74
N LEU A 306 9.93 24.69 -6.35
CA LEU A 306 8.67 24.49 -5.64
C LEU A 306 8.60 23.13 -4.96
N ALA A 307 9.08 22.06 -5.61
CA ALA A 307 9.13 20.72 -5.04
C ALA A 307 10.05 20.67 -3.81
N ARG A 308 11.24 21.28 -3.89
CA ARG A 308 12.14 21.40 -2.74
C ARG A 308 11.50 22.24 -1.62
N ALA A 309 10.85 23.35 -1.95
CA ALA A 309 10.15 24.19 -0.97
C ALA A 309 9.04 23.41 -0.22
N GLN A 310 8.31 22.52 -0.90
CA GLN A 310 7.29 21.68 -0.24
C GLN A 310 7.85 20.87 0.95
N LEU A 311 9.09 20.40 0.86
CA LEU A 311 9.75 19.61 1.90
C LEU A 311 10.25 20.49 3.05
N LEU A 312 10.87 21.64 2.72
CA LEU A 312 11.38 22.59 3.72
C LEU A 312 10.26 23.20 4.56
N THR A 313 9.17 23.63 3.91
CA THR A 313 8.01 24.16 4.62
C THR A 313 7.35 23.09 5.51
N ARG A 314 7.30 21.84 5.05
CA ARG A 314 6.76 20.73 5.87
C ARG A 314 7.67 20.38 7.04
N ARG A 315 8.99 20.47 6.90
CA ARG A 315 9.92 20.36 8.04
C ARG A 315 9.53 21.35 9.13
N GLU A 316 9.46 22.64 8.77
CA GLU A 316 9.20 23.73 9.72
C GLU A 316 7.82 23.60 10.38
N ARG A 317 6.81 23.18 9.61
CA ARG A 317 5.44 23.05 10.11
C ARG A 317 5.23 21.79 10.94
N LEU A 318 5.88 20.67 10.62
CA LEU A 318 5.55 19.35 11.19
C LEU A 318 6.52 18.86 12.25
N PHE A 319 7.79 19.29 12.23
CA PHE A 319 8.71 19.02 13.33
C PHE A 319 8.45 19.98 14.49
N SER A 320 8.32 19.43 15.69
CA SER A 320 8.23 20.20 16.93
C SER A 320 8.66 19.34 18.11
N GLY A 321 9.45 19.91 19.02
CA GLY A 321 9.90 19.21 20.23
C GLY A 321 10.68 17.92 19.95
N GLY A 322 11.49 17.90 18.89
CA GLY A 322 12.30 16.75 18.49
C GLY A 322 11.52 15.60 17.84
N ALA A 323 10.24 15.80 17.53
CA ALA A 323 9.38 14.77 16.96
C ALA A 323 8.68 15.26 15.69
N LEU A 324 8.45 14.34 14.75
CA LEU A 324 7.62 14.57 13.58
C LEU A 324 6.14 14.37 13.94
N HIS A 325 5.28 15.27 13.48
CA HIS A 325 3.83 15.13 13.55
C HIS A 325 3.28 14.88 12.15
N LEU A 326 2.28 14.01 12.01
CA LEU A 326 1.66 13.79 10.70
C LEU A 326 1.02 15.07 10.15
N ARG A 327 0.34 15.85 11.01
CA ARG A 327 -0.50 16.97 10.56
C ARG A 327 -0.36 18.20 11.45
N LEU A 328 -0.38 19.36 10.81
CA LEU A 328 -0.64 20.66 11.39
C LEU A 328 -2.04 21.12 10.95
N LEU A 329 -2.94 21.24 11.91
CA LEU A 329 -4.34 21.65 11.71
C LEU A 329 -4.46 23.19 11.56
N PRO A 330 -5.58 23.71 11.02
CA PRO A 330 -5.79 25.15 10.86
C PRO A 330 -5.74 25.96 12.16
N ASP A 331 -6.03 25.34 13.30
CA ASP A 331 -5.93 25.94 14.64
C ASP A 331 -4.51 25.90 15.22
N SER A 332 -3.51 25.55 14.41
CA SER A 332 -2.11 25.36 14.78
C SER A 332 -1.81 24.16 15.69
N THR A 333 -2.81 23.29 15.93
CA THR A 333 -2.60 22.04 16.67
C THR A 333 -1.83 21.04 15.81
N ARG A 334 -0.82 20.38 16.40
CA ARG A 334 -0.10 19.26 15.77
C ARG A 334 -0.58 17.94 16.33
N ILE A 335 -0.82 16.97 15.45
CA ILE A 335 -1.39 15.66 15.80
C ILE A 335 -0.61 14.52 15.13
N TYR A 336 -0.80 13.30 15.66
CA TYR A 336 -0.08 12.07 15.34
C TYR A 336 1.43 12.25 15.48
N ARG A 337 1.84 12.71 16.66
CA ARG A 337 3.26 12.78 17.05
C ARG A 337 3.87 11.39 16.97
N ASP A 338 5.01 11.26 16.31
CA ASP A 338 5.80 10.03 16.21
C ASP A 338 5.10 8.83 15.56
N TRP A 339 4.11 9.08 14.69
CA TRP A 339 3.47 8.01 13.95
C TRP A 339 4.40 7.46 12.86
N ALA A 340 4.63 6.14 12.82
CA ALA A 340 5.60 5.52 11.91
C ALA A 340 5.32 5.82 10.44
N ARG A 341 4.04 5.88 10.04
CA ARG A 341 3.67 6.23 8.67
C ARG A 341 3.96 7.70 8.33
N ALA A 342 3.94 8.61 9.31
CA ALA A 342 4.37 9.99 9.09
C ALA A 342 5.86 10.02 8.70
N TYR A 343 6.71 9.27 9.42
CA TYR A 343 8.13 9.12 9.09
C TYR A 343 8.35 8.47 7.73
N ALA A 344 7.56 7.44 7.39
CA ALA A 344 7.61 6.82 6.07
C ALA A 344 7.37 7.83 4.94
N TRP A 345 6.27 8.59 4.99
CA TRP A 345 5.96 9.60 3.98
C TRP A 345 7.01 10.71 3.91
N TYR A 346 7.50 11.12 5.07
CA TYR A 346 8.50 12.16 5.17
C TYR A 346 9.83 11.73 4.52
N LEU A 347 10.36 10.58 4.92
CA LEU A 347 11.61 10.04 4.38
C LEU A 347 11.51 9.67 2.90
N LEU A 348 10.41 9.02 2.48
CA LEU A 348 10.19 8.73 1.06
C LEU A 348 10.17 10.04 0.26
N GLY A 349 9.45 11.05 0.73
CA GLY A 349 9.41 12.36 0.08
C GLY A 349 10.78 13.02 -0.06
N LEU A 350 11.60 13.01 0.99
CA LEU A 350 12.97 13.55 0.95
C LEU A 350 13.86 12.79 -0.04
N VAL A 351 13.98 11.47 0.15
CA VAL A 351 14.91 10.60 -0.61
C VAL A 351 14.53 10.58 -2.08
N ARG A 352 13.24 10.46 -2.40
CA ARG A 352 12.74 10.40 -3.78
C ARG A 352 12.92 11.72 -4.50
N THR A 353 12.51 12.83 -3.88
CA THR A 353 12.68 14.17 -4.45
C THR A 353 14.15 14.46 -4.70
N ALA A 354 15.02 14.21 -3.70
CA ALA A 354 16.44 14.46 -3.82
C ALA A 354 17.10 13.58 -4.92
N ARG A 355 16.74 12.30 -5.00
CA ARG A 355 17.21 11.39 -6.08
C ARG A 355 16.77 11.87 -7.45
N VAL A 356 15.54 12.34 -7.61
CA VAL A 356 15.04 12.85 -8.88
C VAL A 356 15.71 14.16 -9.27
N LEU A 357 15.97 15.07 -8.34
CA LEU A 357 16.57 16.38 -8.64
C LEU A 357 18.11 16.36 -8.68
N ASP A 358 18.75 15.25 -8.33
CA ASP A 358 20.20 15.12 -8.31
C ASP A 358 20.83 15.55 -9.65
N GLY A 359 21.83 16.43 -9.57
CA GLY A 359 22.51 17.06 -10.71
C GLY A 359 21.76 18.21 -11.39
N HIS A 360 20.55 18.56 -10.93
CA HIS A 360 19.74 19.66 -11.47
C HIS A 360 19.41 20.73 -10.44
N GLU A 361 19.34 20.37 -9.16
CA GLU A 361 19.13 21.29 -8.04
C GLU A 361 19.98 20.88 -6.84
N GLU A 362 20.38 21.86 -6.02
CA GLU A 362 21.09 21.63 -4.76
C GLU A 362 20.14 20.94 -3.76
N THR A 363 20.39 19.65 -3.50
CA THR A 363 19.56 18.79 -2.65
C THR A 363 20.30 18.25 -1.42
N GLU A 364 21.50 18.75 -1.14
CA GLU A 364 22.31 18.25 -0.03
C GLU A 364 21.68 18.51 1.34
N ASP A 365 20.89 19.56 1.47
CA ASP A 365 20.11 19.82 2.67
C ASP A 365 19.02 18.76 2.89
N LEU A 366 18.33 18.34 1.82
CA LEU A 366 17.35 17.25 1.87
C LEU A 366 18.02 15.92 2.25
N TRP A 367 19.20 15.64 1.69
CA TRP A 367 19.97 14.44 2.03
C TRP A 367 20.48 14.46 3.48
N ARG A 368 20.91 15.61 3.98
CA ARG A 368 21.32 15.78 5.38
C ARG A 368 20.17 15.49 6.32
N GLU A 369 19.02 16.07 6.05
CA GLU A 369 17.82 15.84 6.84
C GLU A 369 17.36 14.38 6.78
N ALA A 370 17.39 13.76 5.60
CA ALA A 370 17.06 12.35 5.45
C ALA A 370 18.00 11.44 6.28
N ARG A 371 19.29 11.78 6.37
CA ARG A 371 20.26 11.04 7.23
C ARG A 371 19.97 11.22 8.72
N GLU A 372 19.64 12.44 9.15
CA GLU A 372 19.31 12.73 10.54
C GLU A 372 18.05 11.97 10.99
N VAL A 373 16.99 12.00 10.17
CA VAL A 373 15.76 11.25 10.45
C VAL A 373 15.99 9.74 10.38
N ALA A 374 16.78 9.25 9.42
CA ALA A 374 17.15 7.84 9.36
C ALA A 374 17.89 7.38 10.62
N ALA A 375 18.88 8.15 11.09
CA ALA A 375 19.64 7.85 12.31
C ALA A 375 18.73 7.79 13.55
N MET A 376 17.79 8.72 13.69
CA MET A 376 16.78 8.68 14.76
C MET A 376 15.97 7.37 14.72
N LEU A 377 15.51 6.95 13.54
CA LEU A 377 14.71 5.73 13.42
C LEU A 377 15.52 4.45 13.66
N LEU A 378 16.83 4.47 13.42
CA LEU A 378 17.72 3.34 13.73
C LEU A 378 17.69 3.02 15.23
N ASP A 379 17.72 4.04 16.08
CA ASP A 379 17.67 3.89 17.55
C ASP A 379 16.32 3.35 18.05
N LEU A 380 15.27 3.50 17.23
CA LEU A 380 13.89 3.08 17.54
C LEU A 380 13.49 1.76 16.86
N GLN A 381 14.40 1.15 16.09
CA GLN A 381 14.11 -0.11 15.41
C GLN A 381 14.02 -1.24 16.44
N THR A 382 12.97 -2.04 16.34
CA THR A 382 12.75 -3.18 17.23
C THR A 382 13.72 -4.34 16.91
N PRO A 383 13.91 -5.32 17.82
CA PRO A 383 14.77 -6.48 17.57
C PRO A 383 14.34 -7.34 16.37
N ASP A 384 13.05 -7.37 16.03
CA ASP A 384 12.54 -8.03 14.82
C ASP A 384 12.72 -7.19 13.54
N GLY A 385 13.36 -6.02 13.64
CA GLY A 385 13.72 -5.15 12.52
C GLY A 385 12.64 -4.17 12.11
N LEU A 386 11.51 -4.11 12.80
CA LEU A 386 10.36 -3.29 12.45
C LEU A 386 10.27 -2.05 13.35
N TRP A 387 9.17 -1.30 13.22
CA TRP A 387 8.85 -0.18 14.08
C TRP A 387 7.43 -0.32 14.64
N PHE A 388 7.22 0.25 15.83
CA PHE A 388 5.90 0.37 16.42
C PHE A 388 5.04 1.37 15.65
N CYS A 389 3.71 1.24 15.71
CA CYS A 389 2.75 2.15 15.07
C CYS A 389 3.06 3.62 15.41
N PHE A 390 3.36 3.88 16.69
CA PHE A 390 3.99 5.10 17.16
C PHE A 390 5.40 4.73 17.64
N VAL A 391 6.43 5.26 16.99
CA VAL A 391 7.81 4.72 17.07
C VAL A 391 8.40 4.77 18.49
N ASN A 392 7.92 5.70 19.32
CA ASN A 392 8.33 5.87 20.72
C ASN A 392 7.40 5.16 21.73
N GLU A 393 6.35 4.47 21.28
CA GLU A 393 5.32 3.88 22.13
C GLU A 393 5.19 2.37 21.86
N PRO A 394 5.94 1.50 22.56
CA PRO A 394 5.87 0.04 22.38
C PRO A 394 4.46 -0.55 22.55
N SER A 395 3.63 0.06 23.40
CA SER A 395 2.23 -0.35 23.62
C SER A 395 1.35 -0.21 22.38
N SER A 396 1.77 0.57 21.38
CA SER A 396 1.03 0.74 20.12
C SER A 396 1.15 -0.47 19.18
N GLY A 397 2.05 -1.41 19.48
CA GLY A 397 2.28 -2.63 18.69
C GLY A 397 3.08 -2.39 17.42
N VAL A 398 3.72 -3.44 16.90
CA VAL A 398 4.49 -3.40 15.66
C VAL A 398 3.54 -3.22 14.46
N GLU A 399 3.88 -2.31 13.56
CA GLU A 399 3.04 -1.92 12.42
C GLU A 399 3.82 -2.03 11.11
N THR A 400 3.26 -2.76 10.14
CA THR A 400 4.03 -3.16 8.95
C THR A 400 4.03 -2.13 7.82
N SER A 401 3.03 -1.27 7.66
CA SER A 401 3.00 -0.29 6.57
C SER A 401 4.00 0.86 6.74
N GLY A 402 4.11 1.42 7.95
CA GLY A 402 5.12 2.39 8.31
C GLY A 402 6.51 1.79 8.25
N SER A 403 6.68 0.55 8.75
CA SER A 403 7.95 -0.17 8.67
C SER A 403 8.39 -0.41 7.21
N ALA A 404 7.47 -0.82 6.33
CA ALA A 404 7.71 -1.01 4.91
C ALA A 404 8.15 0.30 4.23
N GLY A 405 7.42 1.40 4.47
CA GLY A 405 7.74 2.70 3.90
C GLY A 405 9.07 3.28 4.39
N ILE A 406 9.38 3.13 5.69
CA ILE A 406 10.70 3.48 6.24
C ILE A 406 11.79 2.63 5.57
N ALA A 407 11.64 1.30 5.55
CA ALA A 407 12.61 0.39 4.95
C ALA A 407 12.88 0.72 3.47
N ALA A 408 11.83 1.05 2.71
CA ALA A 408 11.94 1.49 1.32
C ALA A 408 12.78 2.76 1.19
N ALA A 409 12.51 3.80 1.98
CA ALA A 409 13.28 5.04 1.94
C ALA A 409 14.75 4.82 2.32
N LEU A 410 15.01 3.99 3.34
CA LEU A 410 16.38 3.64 3.74
C LEU A 410 17.11 2.90 2.62
N ALA A 411 16.47 1.93 1.97
CA ALA A 411 17.06 1.17 0.88
C ALA A 411 17.36 2.06 -0.35
N LEU A 412 16.41 2.94 -0.72
CA LEU A 412 16.58 3.89 -1.82
C LEU A 412 17.73 4.89 -1.56
N GLY A 413 17.89 5.38 -0.33
CA GLY A 413 19.01 6.26 0.02
C GLY A 413 20.36 5.55 0.10
N CYS A 414 20.38 4.25 0.40
CA CYS A 414 21.60 3.44 0.31
C CYS A 414 22.02 3.22 -1.15
N GLU A 415 21.06 3.01 -2.06
CA GLU A 415 21.32 2.80 -3.48
C GLU A 415 22.03 3.99 -4.15
N THR A 416 21.76 5.21 -3.67
CA THR A 416 22.44 6.43 -4.15
C THR A 416 23.83 6.63 -3.54
N GLY A 417 24.25 5.77 -2.60
CA GLY A 417 25.49 5.93 -1.84
C GLY A 417 25.44 7.07 -0.81
N ARG A 418 24.27 7.65 -0.55
CA ARG A 418 24.08 8.78 0.38
C ARG A 418 23.86 8.34 1.82
N PHE A 419 23.47 7.09 2.05
CA PHE A 419 23.36 6.47 3.37
C PHE A 419 24.48 5.44 3.61
N GLY A 420 24.95 5.34 4.85
CA GLY A 420 26.03 4.44 5.26
C GLY A 420 25.58 3.00 5.57
N ASP A 421 26.56 2.14 5.88
CA ASP A 421 26.36 0.70 6.07
C ASP A 421 25.36 0.34 7.18
N GLU A 422 25.34 1.10 8.28
CA GLU A 422 24.43 0.87 9.42
C GLU A 422 22.96 1.03 9.02
N ILE A 423 22.66 2.08 8.25
CA ILE A 423 21.31 2.32 7.70
C ILE A 423 20.93 1.19 6.73
N GLY A 424 21.89 0.76 5.89
CA GLY A 424 21.67 -0.38 5.00
C GLY A 424 21.39 -1.69 5.74
N GLN A 425 22.03 -1.91 6.89
CA GLN A 425 21.73 -3.07 7.76
C GLN A 425 20.33 -2.96 8.38
N ALA A 426 19.91 -1.76 8.80
CA ALA A 426 18.57 -1.53 9.32
C ALA A 426 17.49 -1.84 8.27
N ALA A 427 17.68 -1.39 7.03
CA ALA A 427 16.78 -1.71 5.92
C ALA A 427 16.68 -3.23 5.67
N ARG A 428 17.80 -3.96 5.75
CA ARG A 428 17.82 -5.43 5.60
C ARG A 428 17.12 -6.16 6.75
N ARG A 429 17.27 -5.69 7.99
CA ARG A 429 16.54 -6.24 9.15
C ARG A 429 15.04 -6.03 8.99
N ALA A 430 14.63 -4.83 8.58
CA ALA A 430 13.23 -4.53 8.30
C ALA A 430 12.64 -5.43 7.22
N TRP A 431 13.37 -5.62 6.11
CA TRP A 431 12.97 -6.59 5.08
C TRP A 431 12.77 -8.00 5.66
N GLY A 432 13.69 -8.49 6.48
CA GLY A 432 13.54 -9.78 7.16
C GLY A 432 12.30 -9.85 8.06
N GLY A 433 12.04 -8.80 8.83
CA GLY A 433 10.84 -8.67 9.65
C GLY A 433 9.54 -8.67 8.84
N LEU A 434 9.53 -7.97 7.70
CA LEU A 434 8.38 -7.86 6.79
C LEU A 434 8.07 -9.20 6.10
N VAL A 435 9.10 -9.91 5.63
CA VAL A 435 8.94 -11.25 5.04
C VAL A 435 8.26 -12.23 6.01
N ASN A 436 8.59 -12.15 7.30
CA ASN A 436 7.97 -12.98 8.34
C ASN A 436 6.49 -12.63 8.61
N ARG A 437 5.98 -11.53 8.03
CA ARG A 437 4.58 -11.08 8.15
C ARG A 437 3.75 -11.32 6.88
N LEU A 438 4.34 -11.93 5.85
CA LEU A 438 3.63 -12.29 4.62
C LEU A 438 2.70 -13.49 4.87
N THR A 439 1.48 -13.39 4.38
CA THR A 439 0.55 -14.53 4.28
C THR A 439 1.01 -15.49 3.19
N PRO A 440 0.52 -16.75 3.17
CA PRO A 440 0.95 -17.74 2.18
C PRO A 440 0.79 -17.31 0.72
N ASP A 441 -0.23 -16.51 0.42
CA ASP A 441 -0.46 -15.89 -0.89
C ASP A 441 0.24 -14.54 -1.10
N GLY A 442 1.26 -14.27 -0.29
CA GLY A 442 2.18 -13.17 -0.46
C GLY A 442 1.66 -11.83 0.04
N TRP A 443 0.60 -11.82 0.87
CA TRP A 443 0.09 -10.57 1.41
C TRP A 443 0.70 -10.14 2.75
N LEU A 444 1.20 -8.92 2.85
CA LEU A 444 1.64 -8.32 4.10
C LEU A 444 0.48 -8.11 5.08
N SER A 445 0.59 -8.76 6.24
CA SER A 445 -0.31 -8.61 7.39
C SER A 445 0.23 -7.61 8.42
N GLY A 446 -0.59 -7.21 9.39
CA GLY A 446 -0.16 -6.34 10.50
C GLY A 446 -0.10 -4.85 10.15
N SER A 447 -0.69 -4.45 9.01
CA SER A 447 -0.83 -3.04 8.67
C SER A 447 -1.91 -2.41 9.53
N SER A 448 -1.67 -1.19 10.02
CA SER A 448 -2.73 -0.39 10.62
C SER A 448 -3.68 0.13 9.53
N GLN A 449 -4.96 0.20 9.86
CA GLN A 449 -5.99 0.73 8.96
C GLN A 449 -5.81 2.25 8.74
N ALA A 450 -6.57 2.82 7.81
CA ALA A 450 -6.63 4.26 7.63
C ALA A 450 -6.94 4.98 8.96
N ASN A 451 -6.39 6.17 9.13
CA ASN A 451 -6.50 6.94 10.38
C ASN A 451 -7.87 7.60 10.62
N LYS A 452 -8.93 7.10 9.96
CA LYS A 452 -10.33 7.56 10.09
C LYS A 452 -10.83 7.46 11.53
N GLY A 453 -10.36 6.45 12.28
CA GLY A 453 -10.68 6.24 13.70
C GLY A 453 -9.89 7.11 14.69
N GLY A 454 -8.97 7.96 14.23
CA GLY A 454 -8.18 8.83 15.10
C GLY A 454 -6.98 8.14 15.75
N GLU A 455 -6.27 8.91 16.58
CA GLU A 455 -5.06 8.49 17.29
C GLU A 455 -5.29 7.35 18.29
N ALA A 456 -6.36 7.43 19.08
CA ALA A 456 -6.68 6.39 20.07
C ALA A 456 -6.89 5.02 19.40
N PHE A 457 -7.56 5.02 18.24
CA PHE A 457 -7.72 3.83 17.43
C PHE A 457 -6.38 3.28 16.93
N GLN A 458 -5.50 4.15 16.40
CA GLN A 458 -4.17 3.74 15.91
C GLN A 458 -3.27 3.19 17.04
N ARG A 459 -3.40 3.69 18.27
CA ARG A 459 -2.67 3.18 19.45
C ARG A 459 -3.23 1.89 20.02
N SER A 460 -4.51 1.58 19.77
CA SER A 460 -5.19 0.41 20.35
C SER A 460 -4.75 -0.95 19.76
N GLY A 461 -3.71 -0.98 18.92
CA GLY A 461 -3.29 -2.19 18.24
C GLY A 461 -4.21 -2.59 17.08
N GLY A 462 -4.76 -1.60 16.34
CA GLY A 462 -5.56 -1.80 15.12
C GLY A 462 -4.82 -2.47 13.94
N THR A 463 -3.72 -3.18 14.23
CA THR A 463 -2.82 -3.88 13.32
C THR A 463 -3.31 -5.31 13.12
N ALA A 464 -4.33 -5.49 12.29
CA ALA A 464 -4.82 -6.83 11.91
C ALA A 464 -5.15 -6.94 10.41
N CYS A 465 -4.92 -5.88 9.64
CA CYS A 465 -5.33 -5.85 8.24
C CYS A 465 -4.22 -6.27 7.29
N ILE A 466 -4.66 -6.79 6.14
CA ILE A 466 -3.83 -7.16 5.01
C ILE A 466 -3.94 -6.03 3.98
N SER A 467 -2.81 -5.38 3.65
CA SER A 467 -2.80 -4.14 2.85
C SER A 467 -1.84 -4.22 1.67
N GLY A 468 -2.32 -3.93 0.45
CA GLY A 468 -1.48 -3.85 -0.75
C GLY A 468 -0.49 -2.67 -0.77
N CYS A 469 -0.75 -1.60 -0.01
CA CYS A 469 0.14 -0.43 0.02
C CYS A 469 1.52 -0.75 0.62
N GLY A 470 1.56 -1.63 1.63
CA GLY A 470 2.82 -2.12 2.20
C GLY A 470 3.66 -2.87 1.18
N HIS A 471 3.03 -3.54 0.21
CA HIS A 471 3.72 -4.33 -0.82
C HIS A 471 4.43 -3.45 -1.82
N GLY A 472 3.83 -2.31 -2.16
CA GLY A 472 4.48 -1.32 -3.02
C GLY A 472 5.78 -0.83 -2.38
N ALA A 473 5.73 -0.44 -1.11
CA ALA A 473 6.92 -0.06 -0.36
C ALA A 473 7.94 -1.22 -0.24
N ASP A 474 7.48 -2.43 0.05
CA ASP A 474 8.32 -3.64 0.15
C ASP A 474 9.03 -3.99 -1.17
N GLY A 475 8.31 -3.90 -2.29
CA GLY A 475 8.84 -4.16 -3.63
C GLY A 475 9.94 -3.19 -4.01
N ALA A 476 9.78 -1.91 -3.66
CA ALA A 476 10.81 -0.88 -3.83
C ALA A 476 12.05 -1.18 -2.96
N ALA A 477 11.85 -1.56 -1.68
CA ALA A 477 12.94 -1.89 -0.77
C ALA A 477 13.82 -3.06 -1.29
N ARG A 478 13.20 -4.10 -1.87
CA ARG A 478 13.95 -5.25 -2.41
C ARG A 478 14.64 -4.97 -3.74
N GLY A 479 14.03 -4.16 -4.61
CA GLY A 479 14.65 -3.68 -5.86
C GLY A 479 16.00 -3.02 -5.57
N SER A 480 16.02 -2.10 -4.60
CA SER A 480 17.23 -1.43 -4.12
C SER A 480 18.17 -2.33 -3.31
N ALA A 481 17.67 -3.32 -2.55
CA ALA A 481 18.52 -4.24 -1.78
C ALA A 481 19.45 -5.12 -2.65
N ARG A 482 19.10 -5.39 -3.92
CA ARG A 482 19.99 -6.09 -4.86
C ARG A 482 21.25 -5.28 -5.21
N THR A 483 21.16 -3.95 -5.21
CA THR A 483 22.28 -3.04 -5.50
C THR A 483 23.22 -2.88 -4.31
N VAL A 484 22.71 -3.04 -3.08
CA VAL A 484 23.49 -2.99 -1.82
C VAL A 484 24.40 -4.22 -1.62
N GLY A 485 24.25 -5.27 -2.44
CA GLY A 485 25.10 -6.47 -2.42
C GLY A 485 26.50 -6.30 -3.02
N ARG A 486 26.86 -5.10 -3.52
CA ARG A 486 28.23 -4.75 -3.93
C ARG A 486 28.86 -3.88 -2.85
N PRO A 487 30.03 -4.24 -2.29
CA PRO A 487 30.72 -3.36 -1.36
C PRO A 487 30.97 -2.03 -2.06
N CYS A 488 30.67 -0.91 -1.37
CA CYS A 488 31.03 0.43 -1.81
C CYS A 488 32.50 0.44 -2.24
N ALA A 489 32.72 0.52 -3.56
CA ALA A 489 34.05 0.58 -4.13
C ALA A 489 34.69 1.92 -3.72
N ARG A 490 35.48 1.88 -2.65
CA ARG A 490 36.43 2.94 -2.33
C ARG A 490 37.33 3.14 -3.54
N HIS A 491 37.44 4.39 -3.99
CA HIS A 491 38.57 4.82 -4.81
C HIS A 491 39.86 4.57 -4.01
N GLY A 492 40.71 3.68 -4.52
CA GLY A 492 42.02 3.36 -3.93
C GLY A 492 42.44 1.93 -4.25
N GLY A 493 43.39 1.79 -5.18
CA GLY A 493 43.87 0.50 -5.67
C GLY A 493 44.51 -0.38 -4.59
N GLY A 494 44.24 -1.69 -4.69
CA GLY A 494 44.88 -2.73 -3.90
C GLY A 494 44.11 -4.04 -4.00
N ARG A 495 44.58 -4.96 -4.85
CA ARG A 495 44.03 -6.33 -4.98
C ARG A 495 44.20 -7.08 -3.66
N LEU A 496 43.11 -7.62 -3.10
CA LEU A 496 43.15 -8.78 -2.22
C LEU A 496 41.95 -9.68 -2.55
N SER A 497 42.28 -10.84 -3.12
CA SER A 497 41.42 -11.97 -3.41
C SER A 497 41.12 -12.75 -2.14
N LEU A 498 39.84 -13.04 -1.87
CA LEU A 498 39.42 -14.08 -0.95
C LEU A 498 38.32 -14.92 -1.62
N GLU A 499 38.71 -16.14 -2.01
CA GLU A 499 37.84 -17.22 -2.41
C GLU A 499 37.07 -17.76 -1.19
N PHE A 500 35.80 -18.11 -1.38
CA PHE A 500 35.15 -19.15 -0.58
C PHE A 500 34.33 -20.05 -1.51
N HIS A 501 34.69 -21.34 -1.45
CA HIS A 501 34.06 -22.49 -2.10
C HIS A 501 33.14 -23.20 -1.08
N PRO A 502 32.26 -24.09 -1.57
CA PRO A 502 30.82 -23.93 -1.81
C PRO A 502 29.91 -23.86 -0.58
#